data_AF-A0A8J8A905-F1
#
_entry.id   AF-A0A8J8A905-F1
#
_cell.length_a   1.000
_cell.length_b   1.000
_cell.length_c   1.000
_cell.angle_alpha   90.00
_cell.angle_beta   90.00
_cell.angle_gamma   90.00
#
_symmetry.space_group_name_H-M   'P 1'
#
loop_
_entity.id
_entity.type
_entity.pdbx_description
1 polymer ?
#
loop_
_entity_poly.entity_id
_entity_poly.type
_entity_poly.pdbx_seq_one_letter_code
_entity_poly.pdbx_strand_id
1 'polypeptide(L)'
;MKVFIYNADGLTIPVEVEPGLPFKFRCTEEECGKEVVIEGVVRHAEEAEFTRVLRNTIAENPDFKKILEITARNLIFEGKVNGKEVILPVESFDDFAKRFLDEVLVLR
;
A
#
# COMPACT_ATOMS: atom_id res chain seq x y z
N MET A 1 10.24 5.37 7.31
CA MET A 1 10.47 4.53 6.10
C MET A 1 9.48 4.92 5.02
N LYS A 2 9.86 4.77 3.74
CA LYS A 2 8.95 5.04 2.60
C LYS A 2 8.22 3.78 2.18
N VAL A 3 6.91 3.89 1.99
CA VAL A 3 6.04 2.76 1.63
C VAL A 3 5.02 3.18 0.58
N PHE A 4 4.52 2.21 -0.15
CA PHE A 4 3.32 2.34 -0.99
C PHE A 4 2.11 1.79 -0.26
N ILE A 5 1.05 2.59 -0.15
CA ILE A 5 -0.28 2.13 0.26
C ILE A 5 -1.10 1.92 -1.01
N TYR A 6 -1.55 0.69 -1.27
CA TYR A 6 -2.30 0.38 -2.48
C TYR A 6 -3.80 0.58 -2.29
N ASN A 7 -4.47 1.03 -3.35
CA ASN A 7 -5.90 1.28 -3.41
C ASN A 7 -6.42 2.31 -2.39
N ALA A 8 -5.55 3.25 -1.97
CA ALA A 8 -5.95 4.40 -1.18
C ALA A 8 -6.77 5.34 -2.08
N ASP A 9 -8.10 5.27 -1.93
CA ASP A 9 -9.05 5.89 -2.84
C ASP A 9 -8.76 5.51 -4.30
N GLY A 10 -8.51 4.22 -4.59
CA GLY A 10 -8.22 3.78 -5.96
C GLY A 10 -6.83 4.15 -6.51
N LEU A 11 -5.95 4.75 -5.71
CA LEU A 11 -4.59 5.12 -6.10
C LEU A 11 -3.54 4.31 -5.32
N THR A 12 -2.34 4.19 -5.89
CA THR A 12 -1.14 3.81 -5.12
C THR A 12 -0.51 5.08 -4.58
N ILE A 13 -0.50 5.27 -3.27
CA ILE A 13 -0.01 6.48 -2.65
C ILE A 13 1.33 6.21 -1.93
N PRO A 14 2.42 6.89 -2.32
CA PRO A 14 3.68 6.83 -1.59
C PRO A 14 3.62 7.72 -0.34
N VAL A 15 3.99 7.17 0.81
CA VAL A 15 4.04 7.92 2.08
C VAL A 15 5.29 7.59 2.88
N GLU A 16 5.68 8.50 3.77
CA GLU A 16 6.72 8.26 4.76
C GLU A 16 6.07 8.05 6.14
N VAL A 17 6.40 6.93 6.77
CA VAL A 17 5.77 6.47 8.01
C VAL A 17 6.78 5.83 8.96
N GLU A 18 6.45 5.79 10.25
CA GLU A 18 7.11 4.94 11.23
C GLU A 18 6.14 3.81 11.63
N PRO A 19 6.45 2.54 11.34
CA PRO A 19 5.53 1.44 11.63
C PRO A 19 5.13 1.39 13.11
N GLY A 20 3.84 1.22 13.36
CA GLY A 20 3.26 1.22 14.71
C GLY A 20 2.89 2.59 15.26
N LEU A 21 3.33 3.69 14.63
CA LEU A 21 2.93 5.04 15.01
C LEU A 21 1.82 5.60 14.10
N PRO A 22 0.89 6.39 14.67
CA PRO A 22 -0.13 7.07 13.88
C PRO A 22 0.48 8.18 13.04
N PHE A 23 -0.03 8.34 11.83
CA PHE A 23 0.35 9.42 10.92
C PHE A 23 -0.88 10.00 10.22
N LYS A 24 -0.70 11.21 9.69
CA LYS A 24 -1.64 11.86 8.78
C LYS A 24 -0.90 12.35 7.55
N PHE A 25 -1.44 12.04 6.39
CA PHE A 25 -0.91 12.44 5.10
C PHE A 25 -2.02 13.05 4.25
N ARG A 26 -1.70 14.08 3.47
CA ARG A 26 -2.62 14.71 2.52
C ARG A 26 -1.91 14.82 1.18
N CYS A 27 -2.52 14.27 0.14
CA CYS A 27 -2.19 14.54 -1.25
C CYS A 27 -3.24 15.49 -1.82
N THR A 28 -2.79 16.58 -2.42
CA THR A 28 -3.69 17.54 -3.06
C THR A 28 -4.13 17.09 -4.45
N GLU A 29 -5.18 17.72 -4.99
CA GLU A 29 -5.63 17.47 -6.36
C GLU A 29 -4.55 17.74 -7.41
N GLU A 30 -3.69 18.73 -7.18
CA GLU A 30 -2.56 19.03 -8.07
C GLU A 30 -1.52 17.90 -8.11
N GLU A 31 -1.29 17.22 -6.98
CA GLU A 31 -0.28 16.17 -6.85
C GLU A 31 -0.80 14.79 -7.28
N CYS A 32 -2.04 14.45 -6.94
CA CYS A 32 -2.62 13.12 -7.14
C CYS A 32 -3.75 13.08 -8.18
N GLY A 33 -4.12 14.21 -8.79
CA GLY A 33 -5.29 14.33 -9.66
C GLY A 33 -6.62 14.32 -8.91
N LYS A 34 -6.58 14.17 -7.58
CA LYS A 34 -7.69 14.31 -6.62
C LYS A 34 -7.16 14.45 -5.20
N GLU A 35 -7.99 15.00 -4.32
CA GLU A 35 -7.65 15.09 -2.90
C GLU A 35 -7.75 13.72 -2.20
N VAL A 36 -6.67 13.34 -1.51
CA VAL A 36 -6.59 12.12 -0.69
C VAL A 36 -6.04 12.47 0.68
N VAL A 37 -6.79 12.18 1.74
CA VAL A 37 -6.38 12.30 3.14
C VAL A 37 -6.31 10.91 3.74
N ILE A 38 -5.14 10.54 4.26
CA ILE A 38 -4.87 9.26 4.91
C ILE A 38 -4.56 9.51 6.37
N GLU A 39 -5.26 8.82 7.27
CA GLU A 39 -5.08 8.91 8.71
C GLU A 39 -5.10 7.51 9.31
N GLY A 40 -4.02 7.08 9.97
CA GLY A 40 -3.99 5.74 10.54
C GLY A 40 -2.59 5.28 10.90
N VAL A 41 -2.39 3.97 10.91
CA VAL A 41 -1.13 3.32 11.30
C VAL A 41 -0.75 2.32 10.22
N VAL A 42 0.51 2.31 9.82
CA VAL A 42 1.10 1.17 9.12
C VAL A 42 1.66 0.23 10.18
N ARG A 43 1.25 -1.04 10.17
CA ARG A 43 1.71 -2.03 11.16
C ARG A 43 2.17 -3.31 10.49
N HIS A 44 2.96 -4.08 11.23
CA HIS A 44 3.26 -5.45 10.86
C HIS A 44 2.00 -6.32 10.91
N ALA A 45 1.93 -7.25 9.98
CA ALA A 45 0.87 -8.24 9.87
C ALA A 45 1.48 -9.62 9.60
N GLU A 46 0.76 -10.67 10.01
CA GLU A 46 1.08 -12.02 9.58
C GLU A 46 0.79 -12.18 8.08
N GLU A 47 1.53 -13.06 7.40
CA GLU A 47 1.37 -13.30 5.96
C GLU A 47 -0.06 -13.68 5.57
N ALA A 48 -0.75 -14.45 6.43
CA ALA A 48 -2.14 -14.85 6.21
C ALA A 48 -3.10 -13.64 6.23
N GLU A 49 -2.89 -12.72 7.18
CA GLU A 49 -3.65 -11.48 7.26
C GLU A 49 -3.39 -10.60 6.04
N PHE A 50 -2.11 -10.38 5.70
CA PHE A 50 -1.73 -9.62 4.51
C PHE A 50 -2.36 -10.20 3.24
N THR A 51 -2.28 -11.52 3.06
CA THR A 51 -2.83 -12.20 1.88
C THR A 51 -4.34 -12.02 1.78
N ARG A 52 -5.06 -12.03 2.91
CA ARG A 52 -6.51 -11.74 2.95
C ARG A 52 -6.78 -10.29 2.52
N VAL A 53 -6.06 -9.32 3.09
CA VAL A 53 -6.20 -7.90 2.77
C VAL A 53 -5.93 -7.65 1.28
N LEU A 54 -4.84 -8.19 0.75
CA LEU A 54 -4.47 -8.11 -0.65
C LEU A 54 -5.57 -8.64 -1.57
N ARG A 55 -6.13 -9.82 -1.27
CA ARG A 55 -7.22 -10.42 -2.07
C ARG A 55 -8.49 -9.57 -2.03
N ASN A 56 -8.83 -9.02 -0.87
CA ASN A 56 -9.98 -8.12 -0.73
C ASN A 56 -9.78 -6.86 -1.58
N THR A 57 -8.60 -6.24 -1.52
CA THR A 57 -8.26 -5.07 -2.35
C THR A 57 -8.44 -5.34 -3.84
N ILE A 58 -7.98 -6.50 -4.33
CA ILE A 58 -8.13 -6.87 -5.75
C ILE A 58 -9.58 -7.20 -6.11
N ALA A 59 -10.33 -7.82 -5.20
CA ALA A 59 -11.74 -8.10 -5.41
C ALA A 59 -12.57 -6.81 -5.50
N GLU A 60 -12.23 -5.80 -4.70
CA GLU A 60 -12.84 -4.47 -4.74
C GLU A 60 -12.40 -3.67 -5.97
N ASN A 61 -11.12 -3.75 -6.34
CA ASN A 61 -10.55 -3.04 -7.47
C ASN A 61 -9.59 -3.93 -8.29
N PRO A 62 -10.07 -4.55 -9.37
CA PRO A 62 -9.27 -5.46 -10.21
C PRO A 62 -8.05 -4.83 -10.88
N ASP A 63 -7.96 -3.50 -10.98
CA ASP A 63 -6.81 -2.80 -11.56
C ASP A 63 -5.54 -3.04 -10.75
N PHE A 64 -5.69 -3.39 -9.47
CA PHE A 64 -4.58 -3.72 -8.57
C PHE A 64 -4.08 -5.16 -8.68
N LYS A 65 -4.54 -5.98 -9.64
CA LYS A 65 -4.09 -7.38 -9.80
C LYS A 65 -2.57 -7.58 -9.76
N LYS A 66 -1.79 -6.59 -10.24
CA LYS A 66 -0.33 -6.63 -10.25
C LYS A 66 0.29 -6.79 -8.86
N ILE A 67 -0.39 -6.36 -7.79
CA ILE A 67 0.12 -6.48 -6.43
C ILE A 67 0.12 -7.94 -5.92
N LEU A 68 -0.48 -8.91 -6.65
CA LEU A 68 -0.33 -10.35 -6.36
C LEU A 68 1.13 -10.81 -6.36
N GLU A 69 1.98 -10.12 -7.13
CA GLU A 69 3.40 -10.40 -7.30
C GLU A 69 4.21 -9.98 -6.05
N ILE A 70 3.62 -9.23 -5.10
CA ILE A 70 4.29 -8.85 -3.85
C ILE A 70 4.67 -10.11 -3.04
N THR A 71 5.96 -10.22 -2.75
CA THR A 71 6.57 -11.29 -1.96
C THR A 71 6.78 -10.90 -0.50
N ALA A 72 7.05 -9.62 -0.22
CA ALA A 72 7.16 -9.08 1.15
C ALA A 72 5.77 -8.80 1.74
N ARG A 73 5.17 -9.84 2.34
CA ARG A 73 3.77 -9.84 2.81
C ARG A 73 3.64 -9.62 4.31
N ASN A 74 4.14 -8.49 4.80
CA ASN A 74 4.31 -8.28 6.24
C ASN A 74 3.84 -6.91 6.76
N LEU A 75 3.30 -6.03 5.90
CA LEU A 75 2.84 -4.69 6.30
C LEU A 75 1.43 -4.41 5.78
N ILE A 76 0.59 -3.85 6.64
CA ILE A 76 -0.73 -3.34 6.25
C ILE A 76 -0.95 -1.95 6.83
N PHE A 77 -1.83 -1.20 6.20
CA PHE A 77 -2.38 0.04 6.71
C PHE A 77 -3.74 -0.23 7.33
N GLU A 78 -3.99 0.34 8.51
CA GLU A 78 -5.30 0.38 9.15
C GLU A 78 -5.64 1.83 9.51
N GLY A 79 -6.81 2.29 9.10
CA GLY A 79 -7.27 3.64 9.41
C GLY A 79 -8.30 4.13 8.41
N LYS A 80 -8.21 5.41 8.07
CA LYS A 80 -9.17 6.11 7.21
C LYS A 80 -8.50 6.66 5.97
N VAL A 81 -9.18 6.51 4.84
CA VAL A 81 -8.89 7.23 3.60
C VAL A 81 -10.11 8.07 3.25
N ASN A 82 -9.95 9.39 3.18
CA ASN A 82 -11.06 10.35 2.99
C ASN A 82 -12.23 10.12 3.97
N GLY A 83 -11.91 9.79 5.23
CA GLY A 83 -12.87 9.53 6.28
C GLY A 83 -13.49 8.13 6.29
N LYS A 84 -13.26 7.30 5.25
CA LYS A 84 -13.75 5.91 5.18
C LYS A 84 -12.75 4.96 5.83
N GLU A 85 -13.22 4.14 6.77
CA GLU A 85 -12.46 3.05 7.41
C GLU A 85 -12.04 2.00 6.36
N VAL A 86 -10.75 1.68 6.31
CA VAL A 86 -10.15 0.71 5.39
C VAL A 86 -8.98 -0.04 6.02
N ILE A 87 -8.70 -1.22 5.48
CA ILE A 87 -7.46 -1.96 5.71
C ILE A 87 -6.85 -2.23 4.33
N LEU A 88 -5.62 -1.78 4.10
CA LEU A 88 -4.98 -1.80 2.77
C LEU A 88 -3.60 -2.47 2.84
N PRO A 89 -3.18 -3.17 1.78
CA PRO A 89 -1.85 -3.77 1.72
C PRO A 89 -0.79 -2.68 1.53
N VAL A 90 0.37 -2.89 2.12
CA VAL A 90 1.50 -1.95 2.09
C VAL A 90 2.77 -2.67 1.66
N GLU A 91 3.51 -2.09 0.71
CA GLU A 91 4.84 -2.57 0.30
C GLU A 91 5.87 -1.49 0.63
N SER A 92 7.01 -1.89 1.20
CA SER A 92 8.11 -0.94 1.40
C SER A 92 8.75 -0.59 0.06
N PHE A 93 9.33 0.60 -0.06
CA PHE A 93 10.05 0.98 -1.28
C PHE A 93 11.23 0.04 -1.57
N ASP A 94 11.89 -0.44 -0.52
CA ASP A 94 13.03 -1.35 -0.65
C ASP A 94 12.59 -2.72 -1.21
N ASP A 95 11.44 -3.24 -0.76
CA ASP A 95 10.94 -4.52 -1.24
C ASP A 95 10.34 -4.41 -2.65
N PHE A 96 9.65 -3.31 -2.94
CA PHE A 96 9.24 -2.97 -4.30
C PHE A 96 10.46 -2.93 -5.25
N ALA A 97 11.54 -2.25 -4.84
CA ALA A 97 12.74 -2.12 -5.65
C ALA A 97 13.44 -3.47 -5.87
N LYS A 98 13.55 -4.32 -4.84
CA LYS A 98 14.10 -5.68 -4.97
C LYS A 98 13.29 -6.50 -5.98
N ARG A 99 11.97 -6.53 -5.82
CA ARG A 99 11.07 -7.25 -6.73
C ARG A 99 11.18 -6.74 -8.17
N PHE A 100 11.19 -5.41 -8.34
CA PHE A 100 11.36 -4.80 -9.67
C PHE A 100 12.70 -5.19 -10.31
N LEU A 101 13.79 -5.19 -9.55
CA LEU A 101 15.10 -5.60 -10.06
C LEU A 101 15.13 -7.08 -10.42
N ASP A 102 14.50 -7.96 -9.62
CA ASP A 102 14.41 -9.38 -9.92
C ASP A 102 13.62 -9.63 -11.22
N GLU A 103 12.50 -8.94 -11.42
CA GLU A 103 11.71 -9.04 -12.66
C GLU A 103 12.48 -8.55 -13.90
N VAL A 104 13.27 -7.47 -13.79
CA VAL A 104 14.02 -6.89 -14.91
C VAL A 104 15.32 -7.65 -15.20
N LEU A 105 16.03 -8.12 -14.17
CA LEU A 105 17.32 -8.82 -14.33
C LEU A 105 17.16 -10.27 -14.77
N VAL A 106 16.02 -10.91 -14.52
CA VAL A 106 15.71 -12.28 -14.98
C VAL A 106 15.31 -12.31 -16.47
N LEU A 107 14.96 -11.17 -17.08
CA LEU A 107 14.72 -11.03 -18.53
C LEU A 107 16.01 -10.85 -19.36
N ARG A 108 17.11 -11.51 -18.98
CA ARG A 108 18.36 -11.59 -19.77
C ARG A 108 18.68 -13.01 -20.19
#